data_AF-A0A179I8L5-F1
#
_entry.id   AF-A0A179I8L5-F1
#
_cell.length_a   1.000
_cell.length_b   1.000
_cell.length_c   1.000
_cell.angle_alpha   90.00
_cell.angle_beta   90.00
_cell.angle_gamma   90.00
#
_symmetry.space_group_name_H-M   'P 1'
#
loop_
_entity.id
_entity.type
_entity.pdbx_description
1 polymer ?
#
loop_
_entity_poly.entity_id
_entity_poly.type
_entity_poly.pdbx_seq_one_letter_code
_entity_poly.pdbx_strand_id
1 'polypeptide(L)'
;MGSRSRVLARSCLSGRAALVARTKPRGATPSDAPPGRRCLATHAETPIVRPHFANVHPPRERTELERLLHAVQKKSLSKIRAAFIQWTDVLANQTSPLHVGAIEELLNVSAPTLSEIIRGLDPFNYSDDAAEGLKISAGETQYTATGKFVDLYGVRDSQRQVLAGLQTLLRIRSSLAPLSLVDYEIAMRNAGAAMDFHAAREFWGKIAENGLQQWRTTRAWNEFLKAFFLTEPLYYQFDRARVAVKARNLYRNRNPLDRLTLEKLDRQRFNINALEREPWNRSVMGMDKDVMRDLRKRVQDRGYRAHWRRGLLYGLDMNEELLCTSIKAFARSSSLHAIKELIFSSYYGIIIENDRDPTQTTITGGHDFPNDSPLRPTAALLEAIAEGCGAMSHIALAMGLVNFISHRYSIPIPHSVWSSLLNWTYLFASKPFGDARRKLGDWASATQRPVDIMHVWEAMTSPSRGNITPEFDDYDIYIKTLLVQRCVVKAFGAINEYALPYYATLVEAYETALTDEILQADAVGGAAPRRATLRRQKAETLKDHTHHRISMWFKQLLKVVSANRHFRDGPIGREMVPNLVRDYSYFLPPTVRYRTAQGTVTLERGGDESVTERVTWVKRFRTTLPAKCSGVHWRG
;
A
#
# COMPACT_ATOMS: atom_id res chain seq x y z
N MET A 1 36.44 24.35 0.02
CA MET A 1 34.96 24.39 -0.01
C MET A 1 34.45 23.52 1.12
N GLY A 2 34.23 24.12 2.29
CA GLY A 2 33.86 23.41 3.52
C GLY A 2 32.90 24.25 4.35
N SER A 3 32.18 23.58 5.25
CA SER A 3 31.32 24.17 6.30
C SER A 3 29.84 24.45 6.01
N ARG A 4 29.13 23.53 5.32
CA ARG A 4 27.65 23.45 5.42
C ARG A 4 27.11 22.11 5.98
N SER A 5 27.90 21.03 5.97
CA SER A 5 27.45 19.69 6.40
C SER A 5 27.33 19.50 7.93
N ARG A 6 28.03 20.29 8.76
CA ARG A 6 28.02 20.12 10.23
C ARG A 6 26.77 20.64 10.94
N VAL A 7 25.97 21.49 10.31
CA VAL A 7 24.79 22.12 10.95
C VAL A 7 23.58 21.17 10.95
N LEU A 8 23.41 20.36 9.89
CA LEU A 8 22.28 19.42 9.78
C LEU A 8 22.36 18.21 10.73
N ALA A 9 23.56 17.78 11.12
CA ALA A 9 23.71 16.67 12.08
C ALA A 9 23.46 17.10 13.54
N ARG A 10 23.62 18.39 13.87
CA ARG A 10 23.39 18.92 15.22
C ARG A 10 21.94 19.35 15.48
N SER A 11 21.19 19.76 14.45
CA SER A 11 19.77 20.10 14.62
C SER A 11 18.92 18.87 14.97
N CYS A 12 19.28 17.67 14.49
CA CYS A 12 18.60 16.43 14.84
C CYS A 12 18.84 15.94 16.29
N LEU A 13 19.80 16.53 17.02
CA LEU A 13 20.22 16.07 18.35
C LEU A 13 19.94 17.09 19.47
N SER A 14 19.31 18.22 19.17
CA SER A 14 19.06 19.30 20.14
C SER A 14 17.58 19.62 20.30
N GLY A 15 16.76 18.59 20.53
CA GLY A 15 15.36 18.73 20.93
C GLY A 15 15.05 17.75 22.06
N ARG A 16 15.29 18.18 23.31
CA ARG A 16 14.94 17.43 24.53
C ARG A 16 13.43 17.17 24.57
N ALA A 17 13.02 15.91 24.55
CA ALA A 17 11.73 15.47 25.09
C ALA A 17 12.01 14.53 26.27
N ALA A 18 12.11 15.12 27.46
CA ALA A 18 12.08 14.40 28.72
C ALA A 18 10.61 14.25 29.19
N LEU A 19 10.35 13.15 29.91
CA LEU A 19 9.11 12.79 30.65
C LEU A 19 8.03 12.17 29.74
N VAL A 20 7.53 10.95 29.99
CA VAL A 20 6.86 10.52 31.23
C VAL A 20 7.18 9.06 31.56
N ALA A 21 7.71 8.83 32.77
CA ALA A 21 7.76 7.54 33.43
C ALA A 21 6.35 7.15 33.90
N ARG A 22 5.90 5.94 33.56
CA ARG A 22 4.69 5.33 34.12
C ARG A 22 4.98 4.78 35.52
N THR A 23 4.56 5.48 36.56
CA THR A 23 4.40 4.93 37.91
C THR A 23 3.08 4.16 38.01
N LYS A 24 3.17 2.86 38.33
CA LYS A 24 2.05 2.04 38.82
C LYS A 24 1.69 2.47 40.25
N PRO A 25 0.41 2.44 40.65
CA PRO A 25 0.05 2.16 42.03
C PRO A 25 -0.59 0.77 42.13
N ARG A 26 -0.13 0.00 43.13
CA ARG A 26 -0.76 -1.23 43.60
C ARG A 26 -1.17 -0.99 45.05
N GLY A 27 -2.47 -1.18 45.33
CA GLY A 27 -3.03 -1.72 46.57
C GLY A 27 -2.93 -0.92 47.87
N ALA A 28 -4.07 -0.49 48.40
CA ALA A 28 -4.37 -0.56 49.83
C ALA A 28 -5.89 -0.68 50.04
N THR A 29 -6.26 -1.58 50.95
CA THR A 29 -7.58 -2.03 51.42
C THR A 29 -8.21 -1.07 52.46
N PRO A 30 -9.48 -1.30 52.88
CA PRO A 30 -10.35 -0.28 53.48
C PRO A 30 -10.29 -0.22 55.01
N SER A 31 -10.78 0.89 55.58
CA SER A 31 -11.07 1.03 57.01
C SER A 31 -12.27 1.95 57.24
N ASP A 32 -13.12 1.52 58.15
CA ASP A 32 -14.43 2.03 58.54
C ASP A 32 -14.41 3.28 59.47
N ALA A 33 -15.58 3.97 59.43
CA ALA A 33 -16.33 4.60 60.54
C ALA A 33 -16.05 6.07 61.03
N PRO A 34 -17.11 6.76 61.56
CA PRO A 34 -17.37 8.21 61.50
C PRO A 34 -17.37 8.87 62.93
N PRO A 35 -18.14 9.95 63.29
CA PRO A 35 -18.78 11.07 62.58
C PRO A 35 -18.40 12.47 63.18
N GLY A 36 -18.79 13.57 62.53
CA GLY A 36 -18.63 14.92 63.09
C GLY A 36 -19.59 15.95 62.52
N ARG A 37 -20.75 16.13 63.18
CA ARG A 37 -21.70 17.23 62.99
C ARG A 37 -21.05 18.59 63.33
N ARG A 38 -21.32 19.63 62.54
CA ARG A 38 -21.65 20.98 63.04
C ARG A 38 -22.67 21.65 62.12
N CYS A 39 -23.72 22.19 62.75
CA CYS A 39 -24.84 22.92 62.16
C CYS A 39 -24.64 24.44 62.25
N LEU A 40 -25.54 25.13 61.54
CA LEU A 40 -25.96 26.54 61.60
C LEU A 40 -25.15 27.48 60.68
N ALA A 41 -25.75 28.33 59.84
CA ALA A 41 -27.00 29.07 60.07
C ALA A 41 -27.94 29.14 58.86
N THR A 42 -29.22 29.08 59.20
CA THR A 42 -30.43 29.45 58.44
C THR A 42 -30.46 30.94 58.10
N HIS A 43 -30.79 31.29 56.86
CA HIS A 43 -31.48 32.54 56.56
C HIS A 43 -32.52 32.34 55.44
N ALA A 44 -33.77 32.56 55.87
CA ALA A 44 -34.93 33.14 55.19
C ALA A 44 -35.27 32.73 53.74
N GLU A 45 -36.44 32.11 53.64
CA GLU A 45 -37.21 31.85 52.44
C GLU A 45 -37.66 33.15 51.75
N THR A 46 -37.49 33.21 50.43
CA THR A 46 -38.32 34.02 49.53
C THR A 46 -38.83 33.11 48.41
N PRO A 47 -40.14 33.14 48.07
CA PRO A 47 -40.71 32.20 47.11
C PRO A 47 -40.41 32.68 45.69
N ILE A 48 -39.39 32.09 45.06
CA ILE A 48 -39.20 32.24 43.62
C ILE A 48 -39.96 31.10 42.94
N VAL A 49 -41.05 31.49 42.27
CA VAL A 49 -41.85 30.70 41.35
C VAL A 49 -40.92 29.92 40.41
N ARG A 50 -40.85 28.60 40.59
CA ARG A 50 -40.21 27.70 39.63
C ARG A 50 -41.15 27.56 38.43
N PRO A 51 -40.73 27.93 37.21
CA PRO A 51 -41.42 27.44 36.03
C PRO A 51 -41.30 25.92 36.07
N HIS A 52 -42.40 25.20 35.82
CA HIS A 52 -42.36 23.80 35.47
C HIS A 52 -41.45 23.63 34.26
N PHE A 53 -40.19 23.29 34.49
CA PHE A 53 -39.38 22.63 33.48
C PHE A 53 -40.05 21.29 33.25
N ALA A 54 -40.70 21.17 32.09
CA ALA A 54 -41.05 19.89 31.51
C ALA A 54 -39.85 18.95 31.66
N ASN A 55 -40.12 17.73 32.11
CA ASN A 55 -39.17 16.64 32.28
C ASN A 55 -38.05 16.70 31.23
N VAL A 56 -36.88 17.21 31.64
CA VAL A 56 -35.66 17.00 30.88
C VAL A 56 -35.35 15.52 31.09
N HIS A 57 -35.85 14.69 30.17
CA HIS A 57 -35.38 13.33 30.06
C HIS A 57 -33.84 13.39 29.96
N PRO A 58 -33.10 12.55 30.71
CA PRO A 58 -31.67 12.44 30.51
C PRO A 58 -31.42 12.17 29.01
N PRO A 59 -30.35 12.71 28.41
CA PRO A 59 -30.07 12.48 27.00
C PRO A 59 -30.03 10.97 26.79
N ARG A 60 -30.96 10.42 25.98
CA ARG A 60 -30.92 9.03 25.53
C ARG A 60 -29.48 8.76 25.08
N GLU A 61 -28.86 7.71 25.61
CA GLU A 61 -27.56 7.28 25.13
C GLU A 61 -27.68 7.06 23.61
N ARG A 62 -26.93 7.84 22.83
CA ARG A 62 -27.01 7.77 21.38
C ARG A 62 -26.62 6.37 20.92
N THR A 63 -27.49 5.74 20.15
CA THR A 63 -27.21 4.42 19.56
C THR A 63 -26.06 4.53 18.57
N GLU A 64 -25.39 3.42 18.26
CA GLU A 64 -24.24 3.46 17.33
C GLU A 64 -24.64 3.95 15.94
N LEU A 65 -25.87 3.64 15.50
CA LEU A 65 -26.44 4.16 14.26
C LEU A 65 -26.64 5.69 14.32
N GLU A 66 -27.15 6.24 15.43
CA GLU A 66 -27.30 7.69 15.58
C GLU A 66 -25.96 8.43 15.49
N ARG A 67 -24.89 7.84 16.03
CA ARG A 67 -23.52 8.40 15.90
C ARG A 67 -23.05 8.38 14.45
N LEU A 68 -23.32 7.31 13.72
CA LEU A 68 -23.01 7.19 12.30
C LEU A 68 -23.80 8.22 11.48
N LEU A 69 -25.11 8.33 11.68
CA LEU A 69 -25.96 9.29 10.97
C LEU A 69 -25.54 10.73 11.23
N HIS A 70 -25.22 11.06 12.48
CA HIS A 70 -24.67 12.38 12.81
C HIS A 70 -23.30 12.64 12.15
N ALA A 71 -22.45 11.61 12.00
CA ALA A 71 -21.19 11.75 11.27
C ALA A 71 -21.41 11.99 9.76
N VAL A 72 -22.39 11.31 9.15
CA VAL A 72 -22.81 11.52 7.75
C VAL A 72 -23.37 12.93 7.55
N GLN A 73 -24.26 13.40 8.43
CA GLN A 73 -24.82 14.75 8.38
C GLN A 73 -23.72 15.83 8.46
N LYS A 74 -22.70 15.62 9.30
CA LYS A 74 -21.54 16.52 9.41
C LYS A 74 -20.51 16.35 8.29
N LYS A 75 -20.77 15.46 7.31
CA LYS A 75 -19.85 15.14 6.20
C LYS A 75 -18.43 14.81 6.68
N SER A 76 -18.31 14.21 7.85
CA SER A 76 -17.02 13.94 8.49
C SER A 76 -16.55 12.53 8.15
N LEU A 77 -15.86 12.37 7.02
CA LEU A 77 -15.46 11.06 6.47
C LEU A 77 -14.72 10.15 7.49
N SER A 78 -13.78 10.72 8.26
CA SER A 78 -13.04 9.98 9.30
C SER A 78 -13.94 9.46 10.44
N LYS A 79 -14.98 10.21 10.79
CA LYS A 79 -15.97 9.81 11.79
C LYS A 79 -16.96 8.79 11.23
N ILE A 80 -17.36 8.93 9.96
CA ILE A 80 -18.27 7.98 9.29
C ILE A 80 -17.69 6.58 9.35
N ARG A 81 -16.42 6.40 8.96
CA ARG A 81 -15.79 5.08 8.94
C ARG A 81 -15.70 4.44 10.33
N ALA A 82 -15.23 5.19 11.33
CA ALA A 82 -15.09 4.65 12.68
C ALA A 82 -16.44 4.31 13.31
N ALA A 83 -17.46 5.16 13.13
CA ALA A 83 -18.81 4.88 13.60
C ALA A 83 -19.44 3.71 12.83
N PHE A 84 -19.16 3.59 11.52
CA PHE A 84 -19.63 2.47 10.71
C PHE A 84 -19.07 1.14 11.20
N ILE A 85 -17.76 1.06 11.44
CA ILE A 85 -17.12 -0.16 11.97
C ILE A 85 -17.75 -0.55 13.31
N GLN A 86 -17.87 0.39 14.26
CA GLN A 86 -18.47 0.15 15.58
C GLN A 86 -19.92 -0.36 15.47
N TRP A 87 -20.74 0.28 14.64
CA TRP A 87 -22.11 -0.15 14.41
C TRP A 87 -22.18 -1.53 13.76
N THR A 88 -21.35 -1.81 12.75
CA THR A 88 -21.34 -3.11 12.09
C THR A 88 -20.76 -4.24 12.94
N ASP A 89 -19.89 -3.95 13.89
CA ASP A 89 -19.40 -4.93 14.87
C ASP A 89 -20.55 -5.41 15.78
N VAL A 90 -21.45 -4.50 16.18
CA VAL A 90 -22.68 -4.84 16.90
C VAL A 90 -23.62 -5.67 16.03
N LEU A 91 -23.79 -5.30 14.75
CA LEU A 91 -24.59 -6.06 13.79
C LEU A 91 -24.03 -7.46 13.53
N ALA A 92 -22.71 -7.63 13.52
CA ALA A 92 -22.07 -8.92 13.28
C ALA A 92 -22.09 -9.82 14.53
N ASN A 93 -22.09 -9.24 15.72
CA ASN A 93 -21.99 -9.97 16.97
C ASN A 93 -23.35 -10.40 17.52
N GLN A 94 -23.75 -11.64 17.22
CA GLN A 94 -25.02 -12.24 17.69
C GLN A 94 -25.14 -12.36 19.21
N THR A 95 -24.02 -12.36 19.96
CA THR A 95 -24.05 -12.44 21.43
C THR A 95 -24.17 -11.09 22.11
N SER A 96 -24.09 -9.98 21.34
CA SER A 96 -24.26 -8.64 21.88
C SER A 96 -25.71 -8.41 22.28
N PRO A 97 -25.99 -7.86 23.48
CA PRO A 97 -27.36 -7.51 23.88
C PRO A 97 -27.96 -6.42 22.97
N LEU A 98 -27.11 -5.66 22.27
CA LEU A 98 -27.52 -4.61 21.34
C LEU A 98 -27.81 -5.12 19.91
N HIS A 99 -27.56 -6.40 19.64
CA HIS A 99 -27.66 -6.97 18.29
C HIS A 99 -29.07 -6.87 17.70
N VAL A 100 -30.09 -7.28 18.46
CA VAL A 100 -31.49 -7.30 18.00
C VAL A 100 -31.96 -5.88 17.70
N GLY A 101 -31.71 -4.93 18.61
CA GLY A 101 -32.05 -3.52 18.40
C GLY A 101 -31.32 -2.92 17.19
N ALA A 102 -30.03 -3.23 17.00
CA ALA A 102 -29.27 -2.76 15.85
C ALA A 102 -29.80 -3.32 14.51
N ILE A 103 -30.29 -4.58 14.49
CA ILE A 103 -30.95 -5.14 13.31
C ILE A 103 -32.25 -4.38 13.04
N GLU A 104 -33.12 -4.21 14.03
CA GLU A 104 -34.38 -3.47 13.86
C GLU A 104 -34.14 -2.04 13.36
N GLU A 105 -33.15 -1.35 13.92
CA GLU A 105 -32.68 -0.06 13.43
C GLU A 105 -32.28 -0.10 11.95
N LEU A 106 -31.41 -1.05 11.55
CA LEU A 106 -30.96 -1.19 10.17
C LEU A 106 -32.11 -1.44 9.19
N LEU A 107 -33.10 -2.25 9.58
CA LEU A 107 -34.28 -2.55 8.75
C LEU A 107 -35.18 -1.31 8.58
N ASN A 108 -35.20 -0.41 9.56
CA ASN A 108 -35.94 0.85 9.51
C ASN A 108 -35.21 2.00 8.78
N VAL A 109 -33.91 1.88 8.50
CA VAL A 109 -33.15 2.90 7.75
C VAL A 109 -33.63 2.96 6.30
N SER A 110 -34.00 4.15 5.81
CA SER A 110 -34.41 4.34 4.41
C SER A 110 -33.29 4.00 3.40
N ALA A 111 -33.65 3.56 2.18
CA ALA A 111 -32.65 3.26 1.15
C ALA A 111 -31.74 4.46 0.79
N PRO A 112 -32.25 5.69 0.61
CA PRO A 112 -31.40 6.86 0.37
C PRO A 112 -30.41 7.14 1.50
N THR A 113 -30.84 7.04 2.77
CA THR A 113 -29.95 7.22 3.93
C THR A 113 -28.83 6.19 3.93
N LEU A 114 -29.14 4.94 3.59
CA LEU A 114 -28.14 3.91 3.49
C LEU A 114 -27.16 4.17 2.34
N SER A 115 -27.63 4.58 1.17
CA SER A 115 -26.76 4.94 0.06
C SER A 115 -25.81 6.09 0.44
N GLU A 116 -26.26 7.08 1.22
CA GLU A 116 -25.37 8.14 1.74
C GLU A 116 -24.30 7.60 2.70
N ILE A 117 -24.67 6.65 3.58
CA ILE A 117 -23.68 5.95 4.44
C ILE A 117 -22.65 5.24 3.56
N ILE A 118 -23.08 4.46 2.56
CA ILE A 118 -22.19 3.71 1.66
C ILE A 118 -21.30 4.66 0.86
N ARG A 119 -21.83 5.78 0.35
CA ARG A 119 -21.05 6.81 -0.35
C ARG A 119 -19.94 7.40 0.52
N GLY A 120 -20.20 7.58 1.81
CA GLY A 120 -19.21 8.03 2.79
C GLY A 120 -18.07 7.03 3.05
N LEU A 121 -18.19 5.79 2.59
CA LEU A 121 -17.20 4.71 2.75
C LEU A 121 -16.35 4.47 1.50
N ASP A 122 -16.45 5.32 0.46
CA ASP A 122 -15.63 5.15 -0.74
C ASP A 122 -14.13 5.24 -0.41
N PRO A 123 -13.33 4.18 -0.67
CA PRO A 123 -11.92 4.12 -0.31
C PRO A 123 -11.03 5.15 -1.02
N PHE A 124 -11.50 5.80 -2.08
CA PHE A 124 -10.75 6.87 -2.75
C PHE A 124 -11.06 8.27 -2.21
N ASN A 125 -12.12 8.43 -1.40
CA ASN A 125 -12.55 9.74 -0.93
C ASN A 125 -12.04 10.10 0.48
N TYR A 126 -11.43 9.17 1.23
CA TYR A 126 -10.99 9.43 2.60
C TYR A 126 -9.50 9.24 2.80
N SER A 127 -8.96 10.05 3.71
CA SER A 127 -7.53 10.20 3.99
C SER A 127 -7.21 9.94 5.47
N ASP A 128 -7.94 9.01 6.10
CA ASP A 128 -7.84 8.70 7.54
C ASP A 128 -6.88 7.54 7.85
N ASP A 129 -6.07 7.13 6.87
CA ASP A 129 -4.97 6.19 7.04
C ASP A 129 -3.67 6.98 7.25
N ALA A 130 -2.99 6.76 8.38
CA ALA A 130 -1.71 7.39 8.65
C ALA A 130 -0.59 6.90 7.71
N ALA A 131 -0.77 5.72 7.09
CA ALA A 131 0.14 5.13 6.11
C ALA A 131 -0.42 5.18 4.68
N GLU A 132 -1.28 6.15 4.38
CA GLU A 132 -1.85 6.37 3.05
C GLU A 132 -0.74 6.53 2.00
N GLY A 133 -0.90 5.86 0.85
CA GLY A 133 0.08 5.89 -0.25
C GLY A 133 1.37 5.10 0.00
N LEU A 134 1.65 4.68 1.24
CA LEU A 134 2.92 4.06 1.60
C LEU A 134 2.92 2.54 1.39
N LYS A 135 3.96 2.07 0.71
CA LYS A 135 4.34 0.66 0.67
C LYS A 135 5.00 0.25 1.99
N ILE A 136 4.19 -0.26 2.91
CA ILE A 136 4.68 -0.90 4.14
C ILE A 136 5.25 -2.26 3.77
N SER A 137 6.49 -2.54 4.17
CA SER A 137 7.15 -3.84 3.92
C SER A 137 7.14 -4.76 5.16
N ALA A 138 7.22 -6.08 4.99
CA ALA A 138 7.20 -7.02 6.12
C ALA A 138 8.41 -6.89 7.06
N GLY A 139 9.50 -6.28 6.58
CA GLY A 139 10.60 -5.86 7.43
C GLY A 139 10.21 -4.65 8.26
N GLU A 140 9.65 -3.63 7.61
CA GLU A 140 9.24 -2.39 8.27
C GLU A 140 8.22 -2.59 9.39
N THR A 141 7.25 -3.51 9.23
CA THR A 141 6.30 -3.86 10.30
C THR A 141 6.97 -4.41 11.57
N GLN A 142 8.19 -4.92 11.47
CA GLN A 142 8.96 -5.43 12.61
C GLN A 142 9.80 -4.35 13.30
N TYR A 143 10.14 -3.27 12.59
CA TYR A 143 11.05 -2.23 13.07
C TYR A 143 10.38 -0.87 13.31
N THR A 144 9.14 -0.68 12.87
CA THR A 144 8.39 0.58 13.03
C THR A 144 6.96 0.33 13.49
N ALA A 145 6.29 1.39 13.97
CA ALA A 145 4.90 1.32 14.41
C ALA A 145 3.90 1.06 13.27
N THR A 146 4.35 1.02 12.01
CA THR A 146 3.52 0.74 10.82
C THR A 146 2.83 -0.62 10.86
N GLY A 147 3.40 -1.58 11.60
CA GLY A 147 2.82 -2.92 11.76
C GLY A 147 1.42 -2.91 12.38
N LYS A 148 1.03 -1.85 13.10
CA LYS A 148 -0.32 -1.73 13.68
C LYS A 148 -1.42 -1.43 12.66
N PHE A 149 -1.06 -1.06 11.43
CA PHE A 149 -2.01 -0.68 10.40
C PHE A 149 -2.37 -1.84 9.47
N VAL A 150 -1.64 -2.96 9.54
CA VAL A 150 -1.78 -4.07 8.61
C VAL A 150 -2.01 -5.38 9.34
N ASP A 151 -2.84 -6.21 8.73
CA ASP A 151 -3.12 -7.55 9.20
C ASP A 151 -1.97 -8.53 8.89
N LEU A 152 -2.15 -9.79 9.29
CA LEU A 152 -1.18 -10.88 9.06
C LEU A 152 -0.92 -11.21 7.58
N TYR A 153 -1.71 -10.66 6.65
CA TYR A 153 -1.54 -10.79 5.19
C TYR A 153 -0.99 -9.51 4.56
N GLY A 154 -0.68 -8.49 5.37
CA GLY A 154 -0.17 -7.20 4.94
C GLY A 154 -1.24 -6.33 4.27
N VAL A 155 -2.51 -6.50 4.58
CA VAL A 155 -3.62 -5.65 4.13
C VAL A 155 -4.02 -4.71 5.24
N ARG A 156 -4.37 -3.45 4.90
CA ARG A 156 -4.84 -2.48 5.88
C ARG A 156 -6.05 -3.00 6.66
N ASP A 157 -5.93 -3.10 7.99
CA ASP A 157 -7.00 -3.64 8.86
C ASP A 157 -8.32 -2.89 8.68
N SER A 158 -8.21 -1.57 8.60
CA SER A 158 -9.35 -0.68 8.43
C SER A 158 -10.13 -0.97 7.15
N GLN A 159 -9.47 -1.39 6.06
CA GLN A 159 -10.14 -1.74 4.79
C GLN A 159 -10.93 -3.03 4.94
N ARG A 160 -10.37 -4.00 5.67
CA ARG A 160 -11.04 -5.27 5.93
C ARG A 160 -12.25 -5.13 6.85
N GLN A 161 -12.13 -4.30 7.89
CA GLN A 161 -13.25 -4.01 8.79
C GLN A 161 -14.41 -3.36 8.04
N VAL A 162 -14.14 -2.39 7.16
CA VAL A 162 -15.19 -1.76 6.33
C VAL A 162 -15.82 -2.78 5.38
N LEU A 163 -15.03 -3.62 4.70
CA LEU A 163 -15.58 -4.66 3.83
C LEU A 163 -16.46 -5.65 4.62
N ALA A 164 -16.00 -6.12 5.77
CA ALA A 164 -16.75 -7.05 6.62
C ALA A 164 -18.08 -6.42 7.10
N GLY A 165 -18.04 -5.13 7.45
CA GLY A 165 -19.23 -4.37 7.78
C GLY A 165 -20.21 -4.25 6.60
N LEU A 166 -19.72 -3.95 5.40
CA LEU A 166 -20.52 -3.91 4.18
C LEU A 166 -21.15 -5.26 3.84
N GLN A 167 -20.39 -6.36 3.94
CA GLN A 167 -20.91 -7.71 3.72
C GLN A 167 -22.01 -8.07 4.74
N THR A 168 -21.81 -7.72 6.02
CA THR A 168 -22.79 -7.91 7.08
C THR A 168 -24.07 -7.14 6.78
N LEU A 169 -23.94 -5.86 6.43
CA LEU A 169 -25.04 -4.98 6.09
C LEU A 169 -25.85 -5.52 4.90
N LEU A 170 -25.15 -5.87 3.82
CA LEU A 170 -25.74 -6.41 2.59
C LEU A 170 -26.47 -7.73 2.83
N ARG A 171 -25.92 -8.60 3.69
CA ARG A 171 -26.52 -9.88 4.04
C ARG A 171 -27.80 -9.71 4.85
N ILE A 172 -27.86 -8.75 5.77
CA ILE A 172 -29.07 -8.50 6.58
C ILE A 172 -30.16 -7.84 5.71
N ARG A 173 -29.77 -6.94 4.81
CA ARG A 173 -30.71 -6.12 4.04
C ARG A 173 -31.22 -6.74 2.73
N SER A 174 -30.67 -7.89 2.31
CA SER A 174 -30.99 -8.52 1.03
C SER A 174 -32.47 -8.89 0.82
N SER A 175 -33.30 -8.84 1.86
CA SER A 175 -34.72 -9.20 1.82
C SER A 175 -35.70 -8.02 1.69
N LEU A 176 -35.29 -6.76 1.88
CA LEU A 176 -36.24 -5.64 2.03
C LEU A 176 -36.24 -4.63 0.88
N ALA A 177 -35.07 -4.23 0.37
CA ALA A 177 -34.98 -3.26 -0.71
C ALA A 177 -33.65 -3.40 -1.47
N PRO A 178 -33.66 -3.41 -2.82
CA PRO A 178 -32.44 -3.47 -3.60
C PRO A 178 -31.65 -2.17 -3.46
N LEU A 179 -30.34 -2.29 -3.28
CA LEU A 179 -29.43 -1.14 -3.30
C LEU A 179 -29.32 -0.56 -4.71
N SER A 180 -28.88 0.70 -4.81
CA SER A 180 -28.61 1.31 -6.11
C SER A 180 -27.36 0.71 -6.76
N LEU A 181 -27.23 0.85 -8.07
CA LEU A 181 -26.02 0.43 -8.80
C LEU A 181 -24.74 1.08 -8.23
N VAL A 182 -24.83 2.37 -7.85
CA VAL A 182 -23.71 3.13 -7.29
C VAL A 182 -23.24 2.54 -5.96
N ASP A 183 -24.15 2.00 -5.15
CA ASP A 183 -23.80 1.35 -3.90
C ASP A 183 -22.97 0.08 -4.15
N TYR A 184 -23.31 -0.68 -5.20
CA TYR A 184 -22.51 -1.83 -5.63
C TYR A 184 -21.14 -1.43 -6.18
N GLU A 185 -21.04 -0.32 -6.93
CA GLU A 185 -19.76 0.22 -7.38
C GLU A 185 -18.83 0.48 -6.18
N ILE A 186 -19.34 1.13 -5.14
CA ILE A 186 -18.57 1.45 -3.93
C ILE A 186 -18.25 0.20 -3.11
N ALA A 187 -19.17 -0.77 -3.05
CA ALA A 187 -18.91 -2.07 -2.42
C ALA A 187 -17.78 -2.81 -3.14
N MET A 188 -17.74 -2.79 -4.49
CA MET A 188 -16.65 -3.36 -5.28
C MET A 188 -15.32 -2.61 -5.06
N ARG A 189 -15.33 -1.28 -4.95
CA ARG A 189 -14.13 -0.50 -4.60
C ARG A 189 -13.58 -0.91 -3.23
N ASN A 190 -14.43 -1.05 -2.22
CA ASN A 190 -14.06 -1.51 -0.89
C ASN A 190 -13.53 -2.96 -0.91
N ALA A 191 -14.14 -3.84 -1.72
CA ALA A 191 -13.63 -5.19 -1.93
C ALA A 191 -12.22 -5.20 -2.54
N GLY A 192 -11.97 -4.34 -3.55
CA GLY A 192 -10.65 -4.11 -4.11
C GLY A 192 -9.64 -3.62 -3.07
N ALA A 193 -9.99 -2.60 -2.27
CA ALA A 193 -9.13 -2.02 -1.24
C ALA A 193 -8.77 -3.02 -0.11
N ALA A 194 -9.66 -3.96 0.18
CA ALA A 194 -9.42 -5.07 1.11
C ALA A 194 -8.72 -6.29 0.45
N MET A 195 -8.41 -6.21 -0.84
CA MET A 195 -7.89 -7.29 -1.69
C MET A 195 -8.75 -8.56 -1.72
N ASP A 196 -10.07 -8.43 -1.61
CA ASP A 196 -11.03 -9.54 -1.68
C ASP A 196 -11.77 -9.55 -3.02
N PHE A 197 -11.15 -10.16 -4.02
CA PHE A 197 -11.75 -10.32 -5.35
C PHE A 197 -12.95 -11.28 -5.37
N HIS A 198 -13.12 -12.14 -4.35
CA HIS A 198 -14.31 -12.98 -4.23
C HIS A 198 -15.51 -12.13 -3.81
N ALA A 199 -15.33 -11.22 -2.85
CA ALA A 199 -16.34 -10.24 -2.48
C ALA A 199 -16.71 -9.33 -3.66
N ALA A 200 -15.74 -8.87 -4.45
CA ALA A 200 -16.02 -8.10 -5.66
C ALA A 200 -16.90 -8.88 -6.67
N ARG A 201 -16.64 -10.19 -6.83
CA ARG A 201 -17.45 -11.08 -7.67
C ARG A 201 -18.86 -11.29 -7.10
N GLU A 202 -18.97 -11.45 -5.79
CA GLU A 202 -20.26 -11.60 -5.10
C GLU A 202 -21.11 -10.34 -5.31
N PHE A 203 -20.54 -9.15 -5.09
CA PHE A 203 -21.24 -7.89 -5.31
C PHE A 203 -21.66 -7.72 -6.77
N TRP A 204 -20.79 -8.08 -7.72
CA TRP A 204 -21.14 -8.07 -9.14
C TRP A 204 -22.31 -9.01 -9.48
N GLY A 205 -22.33 -10.21 -8.88
CA GLY A 205 -23.41 -11.19 -9.01
C GLY A 205 -24.73 -10.66 -8.47
N LYS A 206 -24.70 -10.06 -7.27
CA LYS A 206 -25.87 -9.48 -6.60
C LYS A 206 -26.56 -8.38 -7.40
N ILE A 207 -25.86 -7.65 -8.27
CA ILE A 207 -26.48 -6.70 -9.21
C ILE A 207 -27.53 -7.41 -10.07
N ALA A 208 -27.22 -8.60 -10.60
CA ALA A 208 -28.16 -9.36 -11.41
C ALA A 208 -29.26 -10.02 -10.56
N GLU A 209 -28.90 -10.58 -9.41
CA GLU A 209 -29.86 -11.20 -8.48
C GLU A 209 -30.93 -10.20 -8.00
N ASN A 210 -30.56 -8.92 -7.88
CA ASN A 210 -31.47 -7.85 -7.48
C ASN A 210 -32.16 -7.14 -8.66
N GLY A 211 -32.17 -7.75 -9.85
CA GLY A 211 -32.88 -7.22 -11.02
C GLY A 211 -32.25 -5.97 -11.66
N LEU A 212 -31.01 -5.64 -11.30
CA LEU A 212 -30.28 -4.48 -11.84
C LEU A 212 -29.37 -4.83 -13.03
N GLN A 213 -29.56 -6.00 -13.65
CA GLN A 213 -28.70 -6.46 -14.73
C GLN A 213 -28.70 -5.54 -15.94
N GLN A 214 -29.89 -5.08 -16.39
CA GLN A 214 -29.97 -4.17 -17.54
C GLN A 214 -29.40 -2.77 -17.27
N TRP A 215 -29.20 -2.41 -16.01
CA TRP A 215 -28.68 -1.10 -15.60
C TRP A 215 -27.16 -1.06 -15.50
N ARG A 216 -26.47 -2.18 -15.76
CA ARG A 216 -25.00 -2.23 -15.73
C ARG A 216 -24.43 -1.28 -16.79
N THR A 217 -23.67 -0.30 -16.32
CA THR A 217 -22.96 0.66 -17.16
C THR A 217 -21.51 0.22 -17.43
N THR A 218 -20.87 0.85 -18.42
CA THR A 218 -19.41 0.73 -18.63
C THR A 218 -18.64 1.06 -17.35
N ARG A 219 -19.10 2.06 -16.58
CA ARG A 219 -18.51 2.43 -15.28
C ARG A 219 -18.57 1.29 -14.28
N ALA A 220 -19.75 0.70 -14.05
CA ALA A 220 -19.91 -0.40 -13.11
C ALA A 220 -19.05 -1.61 -13.52
N TRP A 221 -18.98 -1.90 -14.82
CA TRP A 221 -18.11 -2.93 -15.36
C TRP A 221 -16.63 -2.62 -15.11
N ASN A 222 -16.22 -1.37 -15.32
CA ASN A 222 -14.85 -0.92 -15.08
C ASN A 222 -14.46 -1.09 -13.60
N GLU A 223 -15.30 -0.66 -12.66
CA GLU A 223 -15.06 -0.83 -11.22
C GLU A 223 -14.93 -2.30 -10.81
N PHE A 224 -15.79 -3.16 -11.37
CA PHE A 224 -15.68 -4.60 -11.18
C PHE A 224 -14.33 -5.13 -11.67
N LEU A 225 -13.91 -4.75 -12.88
CA LEU A 225 -12.63 -5.18 -13.43
C LEU A 225 -11.45 -4.67 -12.62
N LYS A 226 -11.51 -3.41 -12.17
CA LYS A 226 -10.47 -2.82 -11.33
C LYS A 226 -10.29 -3.61 -10.04
N ALA A 227 -11.40 -3.88 -9.34
CA ALA A 227 -11.41 -4.62 -8.08
C ALA A 227 -11.01 -6.09 -8.26
N PHE A 228 -11.53 -6.77 -9.29
CA PHE A 228 -11.29 -8.19 -9.52
C PHE A 228 -9.84 -8.47 -9.98
N PHE A 229 -9.26 -7.59 -10.80
CA PHE A 229 -7.89 -7.74 -11.31
C PHE A 229 -6.85 -6.87 -10.59
N LEU A 230 -7.23 -6.17 -9.52
CA LEU A 230 -6.34 -5.34 -8.68
C LEU A 230 -5.53 -4.35 -9.54
N THR A 231 -6.21 -3.54 -10.35
CA THR A 231 -5.55 -2.62 -11.29
C THR A 231 -5.12 -1.31 -10.63
N GLU A 232 -5.74 -0.93 -9.51
CA GLU A 232 -5.43 0.31 -8.79
C GLU A 232 -4.36 0.10 -7.70
N PRO A 233 -3.47 1.09 -7.47
CA PRO A 233 -2.44 1.02 -6.42
C PRO A 233 -2.94 0.62 -5.04
N LEU A 234 -4.08 1.20 -4.64
CA LEU A 234 -4.74 0.88 -3.39
C LEU A 234 -5.09 -0.61 -3.28
N TYR A 235 -5.50 -1.25 -4.37
CA TYR A 235 -5.96 -2.64 -4.39
C TYR A 235 -4.81 -3.65 -4.29
N TYR A 236 -3.56 -3.21 -4.45
CA TYR A 236 -2.39 -4.02 -4.14
C TYR A 236 -1.53 -3.40 -3.04
N GLN A 237 -2.12 -2.53 -2.21
CA GLN A 237 -1.49 -1.91 -1.04
C GLN A 237 -0.17 -1.19 -1.37
N PHE A 238 -0.11 -0.59 -2.57
CA PHE A 238 1.08 0.07 -3.11
C PHE A 238 2.32 -0.85 -3.25
N ASP A 239 2.14 -2.17 -3.13
CA ASP A 239 3.20 -3.17 -3.32
C ASP A 239 3.07 -3.89 -4.68
N ARG A 240 3.84 -3.42 -5.67
CA ARG A 240 3.88 -4.01 -7.02
C ARG A 240 4.27 -5.50 -7.04
N ALA A 241 4.97 -5.99 -6.01
CA ALA A 241 5.34 -7.41 -5.91
C ALA A 241 4.12 -8.34 -5.82
N ARG A 242 2.98 -7.83 -5.31
CA ARG A 242 1.72 -8.59 -5.16
C ARG A 242 1.10 -8.96 -6.50
N VAL A 243 1.29 -8.09 -7.48
CA VAL A 243 0.59 -8.14 -8.77
C VAL A 243 1.54 -8.37 -9.95
N ALA A 244 2.83 -8.54 -9.66
CA ALA A 244 3.86 -8.95 -10.61
C ALA A 244 3.57 -10.34 -11.17
N VAL A 245 3.78 -10.50 -12.49
CA VAL A 245 3.71 -11.82 -13.13
C VAL A 245 4.95 -12.63 -12.73
N LYS A 246 4.73 -13.59 -11.82
CA LYS A 246 5.77 -14.53 -11.37
C LYS A 246 6.20 -15.44 -12.51
N ALA A 247 7.50 -15.72 -12.59
CA ALA A 247 8.12 -16.59 -13.59
C ALA A 247 7.41 -17.95 -13.72
N ARG A 248 7.09 -18.58 -12.58
CA ARG A 248 6.33 -19.84 -12.52
C ARG A 248 4.97 -19.77 -13.23
N ASN A 249 4.33 -18.60 -13.21
CA ASN A 249 2.99 -18.41 -13.77
C ASN A 249 3.03 -18.06 -15.27
N LEU A 250 4.20 -17.97 -15.90
CA LEU A 250 4.34 -17.87 -17.35
C LEU A 250 4.08 -19.21 -18.06
N TYR A 251 4.00 -20.31 -17.30
CA TYR A 251 3.55 -21.61 -17.80
C TYR A 251 2.23 -21.49 -18.57
N ARG A 252 2.23 -21.86 -19.85
CA ARG A 252 1.02 -21.96 -20.68
C ARG A 252 0.81 -23.42 -21.05
N ASN A 253 -0.45 -23.88 -21.04
CA ASN A 253 -0.80 -25.24 -21.50
C ASN A 253 -0.30 -25.58 -22.91
N ARG A 254 0.03 -24.58 -23.75
CA ARG A 254 0.55 -24.77 -25.12
C ARG A 254 2.08 -24.71 -25.23
N ASN A 255 2.78 -24.33 -24.17
CA ASN A 255 4.24 -24.33 -24.10
C ASN A 255 4.64 -24.65 -22.66
N PRO A 256 4.59 -25.95 -22.28
CA PRO A 256 4.84 -26.34 -20.90
C PRO A 256 6.30 -26.05 -20.54
N LEU A 257 6.51 -25.55 -19.33
CA LEU A 257 7.86 -25.45 -18.77
C LEU A 257 8.37 -26.86 -18.52
N ASP A 258 9.67 -27.05 -18.76
CA ASP A 258 10.37 -28.26 -18.34
C ASP A 258 10.14 -28.55 -16.85
N ARG A 259 9.98 -29.83 -16.51
CA ARG A 259 9.64 -30.30 -15.17
C ARG A 259 10.70 -29.87 -14.14
N LEU A 260 11.98 -30.01 -14.47
CA LEU A 260 13.07 -29.63 -13.57
C LEU A 260 13.06 -28.12 -13.30
N THR A 261 12.76 -27.33 -14.33
CA THR A 261 12.59 -25.88 -14.21
C THR A 261 11.42 -25.52 -13.29
N LEU A 262 10.27 -26.19 -13.45
CA LEU A 262 9.11 -25.99 -12.59
C LEU A 262 9.39 -26.36 -11.13
N GLU A 263 10.06 -27.49 -10.88
CA GLU A 263 10.47 -27.94 -9.55
C GLU A 263 11.44 -26.93 -8.89
N LYS A 264 12.43 -26.41 -9.64
CA LYS A 264 13.36 -25.36 -9.16
C LYS A 264 12.63 -24.07 -8.78
N LEU A 265 11.60 -23.68 -9.54
CA LEU A 265 10.78 -22.49 -9.26
C LEU A 265 9.87 -22.72 -8.06
N ASP A 266 9.28 -23.90 -7.92
CA ASP A 266 8.47 -24.25 -6.75
C ASP A 266 9.31 -24.31 -5.48
N ARG A 267 10.48 -24.96 -5.51
CA ARG A 267 11.41 -24.98 -4.38
C ARG A 267 11.85 -23.57 -3.98
N GLN A 268 12.12 -22.69 -4.93
CA GLN A 268 12.42 -21.28 -4.64
C GLN A 268 11.24 -20.59 -3.94
N ARG A 269 10.00 -20.78 -4.42
CA ARG A 269 8.80 -20.24 -3.76
C ARG A 269 8.69 -20.73 -2.31
N PHE A 270 8.93 -22.02 -2.08
CA PHE A 270 8.95 -22.58 -0.72
C PHE A 270 10.00 -21.91 0.14
N ASN A 271 11.23 -21.81 -0.34
CA ASN A 271 12.33 -21.26 0.43
C ASN A 271 12.11 -19.79 0.81
N ILE A 272 11.49 -18.99 -0.08
CA ILE A 272 11.14 -17.60 0.22
C ILE A 272 10.14 -17.56 1.39
N ASN A 273 9.05 -18.31 1.30
CA ASN A 273 7.98 -18.27 2.29
C ASN A 273 8.32 -19.04 3.59
N ALA A 274 9.23 -20.01 3.52
CA ALA A 274 9.61 -20.85 4.67
C ALA A 274 10.21 -20.00 5.79
N LEU A 275 10.83 -18.87 5.45
CA LEU A 275 11.45 -17.96 6.42
C LEU A 275 10.66 -16.68 6.73
N GLU A 276 9.45 -16.53 6.17
CA GLU A 276 8.57 -15.41 6.47
C GLU A 276 7.64 -15.69 7.66
N ARG A 277 7.46 -14.71 8.55
CA ARG A 277 6.49 -14.76 9.67
C ARG A 277 5.07 -14.53 9.15
N GLU A 278 4.93 -13.53 8.28
CA GLU A 278 3.68 -13.12 7.65
C GLU A 278 3.87 -13.22 6.14
N PRO A 279 3.45 -14.34 5.53
CA PRO A 279 3.59 -14.51 4.09
C PRO A 279 2.51 -13.70 3.39
N TRP A 280 2.83 -12.45 3.11
CA TRP A 280 1.93 -11.54 2.42
C TRP A 280 1.60 -12.07 1.01
N ASN A 281 0.42 -11.71 0.49
CA ASN A 281 -0.17 -12.23 -0.77
C ASN A 281 -0.83 -13.60 -0.71
N ARG A 282 -1.19 -14.10 0.47
CA ARG A 282 -2.02 -15.30 0.57
C ARG A 282 -3.50 -14.97 0.58
N SER A 283 -4.30 -15.88 0.02
CA SER A 283 -5.76 -15.79 0.09
C SER A 283 -6.23 -16.15 1.50
N VAL A 284 -7.20 -15.41 2.03
CA VAL A 284 -7.85 -15.70 3.32
C VAL A 284 -8.54 -17.07 3.28
N MET A 285 -9.28 -17.34 2.19
CA MET A 285 -10.03 -18.59 1.97
C MET A 285 -9.14 -19.77 1.55
N GLY A 286 -7.87 -19.51 1.24
CA GLY A 286 -6.91 -20.51 0.81
C GLY A 286 -5.54 -20.16 1.38
N MET A 287 -5.34 -20.41 2.68
CA MET A 287 -4.12 -20.04 3.42
C MET A 287 -2.84 -20.66 2.84
N ASP A 288 -2.96 -21.65 1.96
CA ASP A 288 -1.86 -22.31 1.25
C ASP A 288 -1.56 -21.70 -0.14
N LYS A 289 -2.40 -20.77 -0.62
CA LYS A 289 -2.41 -20.26 -2.00
C LYS A 289 -2.18 -18.75 -2.06
N ASP A 290 -1.43 -18.38 -3.09
CA ASP A 290 -1.21 -17.00 -3.51
C ASP A 290 -2.44 -16.44 -4.22
N VAL A 291 -2.81 -15.19 -3.92
CA VAL A 291 -3.96 -14.47 -4.52
C VAL A 291 -3.90 -14.51 -6.05
N MET A 292 -2.75 -14.20 -6.63
CA MET A 292 -2.58 -14.19 -8.09
C MET A 292 -2.68 -15.58 -8.73
N ARG A 293 -2.47 -16.64 -7.95
CA ARG A 293 -2.68 -18.02 -8.41
C ARG A 293 -4.15 -18.36 -8.44
N ASP A 294 -4.93 -17.89 -7.46
CA ASP A 294 -6.36 -18.15 -7.40
C ASP A 294 -7.12 -17.45 -8.54
N LEU A 295 -6.71 -16.21 -8.87
CA LEU A 295 -7.19 -15.47 -10.04
C LEU A 295 -6.95 -16.20 -11.37
N ARG A 296 -5.87 -16.99 -11.49
CA ARG A 296 -5.50 -17.69 -12.74
C ARG A 296 -6.11 -19.09 -12.90
N LYS A 297 -6.78 -19.65 -11.89
CA LYS A 297 -7.36 -20.99 -12.03
C LYS A 297 -8.44 -20.98 -13.12
N ARG A 298 -8.34 -21.86 -14.11
CA ARG A 298 -9.28 -21.92 -15.26
C ARG A 298 -10.67 -22.49 -14.94
N VAL A 299 -11.01 -22.69 -13.67
CA VAL A 299 -12.31 -23.25 -13.27
C VAL A 299 -13.34 -22.11 -13.26
N GLN A 300 -14.42 -22.19 -14.07
CA GLN A 300 -15.49 -21.18 -14.17
C GLN A 300 -15.08 -19.82 -14.80
N ASP A 301 -14.58 -19.81 -16.04
CA ASP A 301 -14.44 -18.57 -16.86
C ASP A 301 -13.56 -17.42 -16.33
N ARG A 302 -12.51 -17.73 -15.56
CA ARG A 302 -11.67 -16.73 -14.83
C ARG A 302 -10.62 -15.99 -15.65
N GLY A 303 -10.55 -16.18 -16.97
CA GLY A 303 -9.60 -15.44 -17.80
C GLY A 303 -10.14 -14.05 -18.12
N TYR A 304 -9.32 -12.99 -18.03
CA TYR A 304 -9.76 -11.64 -18.44
C TYR A 304 -10.28 -11.63 -19.89
N ARG A 305 -9.73 -12.44 -20.79
CA ARG A 305 -10.23 -12.61 -22.17
C ARG A 305 -11.71 -13.03 -22.25
N ALA A 306 -12.20 -13.84 -21.30
CA ALA A 306 -13.61 -14.23 -21.27
C ALA A 306 -14.50 -13.06 -20.79
N HIS A 307 -14.02 -12.25 -19.84
CA HIS A 307 -14.69 -11.02 -19.44
C HIS A 307 -14.70 -9.98 -20.57
N TRP A 308 -13.59 -9.84 -21.30
CA TRP A 308 -13.50 -8.99 -22.48
C TRP A 308 -14.54 -9.34 -23.55
N ARG A 309 -14.63 -10.63 -23.93
CA ARG A 309 -15.66 -11.09 -24.89
C ARG A 309 -17.08 -10.84 -24.39
N ARG A 310 -17.34 -11.10 -23.11
CA ARG A 310 -18.65 -10.80 -22.50
C ARG A 310 -18.98 -9.31 -22.54
N GLY A 311 -18.01 -8.45 -22.23
CA GLY A 311 -18.18 -7.00 -22.32
C GLY A 311 -18.54 -6.54 -23.74
N LEU A 312 -17.87 -7.08 -24.76
CA LEU A 312 -18.22 -6.82 -26.16
C LEU A 312 -19.62 -7.31 -26.52
N LEU A 313 -20.01 -8.52 -26.07
CA LEU A 313 -21.35 -9.07 -26.31
C LEU A 313 -22.46 -8.29 -25.60
N TYR A 314 -22.15 -7.65 -24.47
CA TYR A 314 -23.07 -6.77 -23.76
C TYR A 314 -23.18 -5.37 -24.38
N GLY A 315 -22.42 -5.08 -25.44
CA GLY A 315 -22.45 -3.78 -26.11
C GLY A 315 -21.88 -2.65 -25.25
N LEU A 316 -20.88 -2.93 -24.42
CA LEU A 316 -20.25 -1.89 -23.60
C LEU A 316 -19.56 -0.85 -24.49
N ASP A 317 -19.89 0.43 -24.24
CA ASP A 317 -19.19 1.55 -24.87
C ASP A 317 -17.74 1.57 -24.41
N MET A 318 -16.82 1.46 -25.37
CA MET A 318 -15.39 1.47 -25.09
C MET A 318 -14.90 2.90 -24.95
N ASN A 319 -14.23 3.17 -23.84
CA ASN A 319 -13.54 4.42 -23.58
C ASN A 319 -12.09 4.16 -23.14
N GLU A 320 -11.26 5.19 -23.13
CA GLU A 320 -9.86 5.09 -22.75
C GLU A 320 -9.69 4.49 -21.35
N GLU A 321 -10.53 4.89 -20.39
CA GLU A 321 -10.45 4.41 -19.00
C GLU A 321 -10.63 2.88 -18.90
N LEU A 322 -11.62 2.34 -19.61
CA LEU A 322 -11.84 0.90 -19.68
C LEU A 322 -10.67 0.23 -20.40
N LEU A 323 -10.16 0.78 -21.51
CA LEU A 323 -8.99 0.22 -22.21
C LEU A 323 -7.75 0.21 -21.31
N CYS A 324 -7.49 1.26 -20.55
CA CYS A 324 -6.40 1.34 -19.58
C CYS A 324 -6.51 0.25 -18.50
N THR A 325 -7.70 0.08 -17.93
CA THR A 325 -8.00 -0.99 -16.97
C THR A 325 -7.80 -2.36 -17.62
N SER A 326 -8.20 -2.51 -18.88
CA SER A 326 -8.07 -3.72 -19.68
C SER A 326 -6.61 -4.10 -19.94
N ILE A 327 -5.74 -3.14 -20.24
CA ILE A 327 -4.29 -3.34 -20.38
C ILE A 327 -3.73 -3.93 -19.08
N LYS A 328 -4.03 -3.30 -17.93
CA LYS A 328 -3.58 -3.78 -16.61
C LYS A 328 -4.13 -5.18 -16.29
N ALA A 329 -5.41 -5.45 -16.60
CA ALA A 329 -6.06 -6.75 -16.36
C ALA A 329 -5.53 -7.88 -17.26
N PHE A 330 -5.32 -7.62 -18.56
CA PHE A 330 -4.63 -8.57 -19.46
C PHE A 330 -3.20 -8.85 -19.00
N ALA A 331 -2.50 -7.84 -18.49
CA ALA A 331 -1.16 -8.00 -17.93
C ALA A 331 -1.15 -8.91 -16.69
N ARG A 332 -2.11 -8.80 -15.78
CA ARG A 332 -2.26 -9.73 -14.64
C ARG A 332 -2.40 -11.19 -15.09
N SER A 333 -3.07 -11.38 -16.23
CA SER A 333 -3.24 -12.68 -16.91
C SER A 333 -2.05 -13.08 -17.80
N SER A 334 -0.99 -12.26 -17.87
CA SER A 334 0.20 -12.47 -18.69
C SER A 334 -0.07 -12.61 -20.20
N SER A 335 -0.98 -11.77 -20.73
CA SER A 335 -1.44 -11.85 -22.10
C SER A 335 -1.04 -10.63 -22.95
N LEU A 336 0.27 -10.46 -23.21
CA LEU A 336 0.78 -9.39 -24.08
C LEU A 336 0.13 -9.40 -25.48
N HIS A 337 -0.05 -10.59 -26.06
CA HIS A 337 -0.73 -10.73 -27.36
C HIS A 337 -2.15 -10.16 -27.36
N ALA A 338 -2.90 -10.28 -26.27
CA ALA A 338 -4.25 -9.70 -26.21
C ALA A 338 -4.20 -8.18 -26.12
N ILE A 339 -3.21 -7.61 -25.42
CA ILE A 339 -2.98 -6.17 -25.38
C ILE A 339 -2.61 -5.66 -26.78
N LYS A 340 -1.70 -6.35 -27.46
CA LYS A 340 -1.29 -6.03 -28.84
C LYS A 340 -2.46 -6.08 -29.81
N GLU A 341 -3.15 -7.21 -29.91
CA GLU A 341 -4.20 -7.39 -30.94
C GLU A 341 -5.50 -6.69 -30.58
N LEU A 342 -6.01 -6.87 -29.36
CA LEU A 342 -7.36 -6.45 -28.99
C LEU A 342 -7.43 -5.00 -28.55
N ILE A 343 -6.31 -4.37 -28.18
CA ILE A 343 -6.29 -2.97 -27.72
C ILE A 343 -5.48 -2.12 -28.68
N PHE A 344 -4.17 -2.35 -28.80
CA PHE A 344 -3.30 -1.48 -29.59
C PHE A 344 -3.62 -1.52 -31.08
N SER A 345 -3.71 -2.70 -31.67
CA SER A 345 -4.05 -2.85 -33.09
C SER A 345 -5.51 -2.44 -33.35
N SER A 346 -6.46 -2.98 -32.57
CA SER A 346 -7.90 -2.79 -32.83
C SER A 346 -8.44 -1.38 -32.55
N TYR A 347 -7.96 -0.69 -31.51
CA TYR A 347 -8.51 0.63 -31.12
C TYR A 347 -7.58 1.79 -31.42
N TYR A 348 -6.26 1.57 -31.38
CA TYR A 348 -5.28 2.63 -31.59
C TYR A 348 -4.54 2.52 -32.93
N GLY A 349 -4.72 1.44 -33.70
CA GLY A 349 -4.01 1.21 -34.95
C GLY A 349 -2.49 1.11 -34.77
N ILE A 350 -2.02 0.73 -33.57
CA ILE A 350 -0.60 0.62 -33.25
C ILE A 350 -0.16 -0.82 -33.50
N ILE A 351 0.85 -0.96 -34.35
CA ILE A 351 1.44 -2.24 -34.75
C ILE A 351 2.78 -2.40 -34.02
N ILE A 352 2.95 -3.56 -33.39
CA ILE A 352 4.17 -3.93 -32.66
C ILE A 352 4.76 -5.16 -33.32
N GLU A 353 5.92 -5.05 -33.95
CA GLU A 353 6.62 -6.18 -34.57
C GLU A 353 7.84 -6.58 -33.74
N ASN A 354 8.27 -7.84 -33.86
CA ASN A 354 9.44 -8.39 -33.18
C ASN A 354 9.47 -8.19 -31.64
N ASP A 355 8.31 -8.30 -30.99
CA ASP A 355 8.14 -8.09 -29.53
C ASP A 355 8.99 -9.02 -28.63
N ARG A 356 9.58 -10.07 -29.21
CA ARG A 356 10.46 -11.01 -28.51
C ARG A 356 11.87 -10.46 -28.28
N ASP A 357 12.37 -9.68 -29.22
CA ASP A 357 13.71 -9.09 -29.17
C ASP A 357 13.61 -7.57 -28.99
N PRO A 358 13.99 -7.04 -27.81
CA PRO A 358 13.89 -5.60 -27.55
C PRO A 358 14.79 -4.76 -28.47
N THR A 359 15.82 -5.34 -29.10
CA THR A 359 16.72 -4.63 -30.01
C THR A 359 16.16 -4.48 -31.43
N GLN A 360 15.22 -5.35 -31.81
CA GLN A 360 14.60 -5.39 -33.14
C GLN A 360 13.11 -4.99 -33.12
N THR A 361 12.58 -4.65 -31.93
CA THR A 361 11.18 -4.26 -31.77
C THR A 361 10.91 -2.94 -32.51
N THR A 362 9.97 -2.97 -33.45
CA THR A 362 9.49 -1.78 -34.16
C THR A 362 8.05 -1.48 -33.76
N ILE A 363 7.74 -0.19 -33.58
CA ILE A 363 6.41 0.30 -33.19
C ILE A 363 6.00 1.35 -34.22
N THR A 364 4.90 1.11 -34.92
CA THR A 364 4.40 1.96 -36.01
C THR A 364 2.88 2.13 -35.93
N GLY A 365 2.32 3.03 -36.75
CA GLY A 365 0.88 3.25 -36.88
C GLY A 365 0.34 4.39 -36.01
N GLY A 366 -0.88 4.22 -35.49
CA GLY A 366 -1.57 5.23 -34.70
C GLY A 366 -2.72 5.91 -35.46
N HIS A 367 -3.95 5.70 -35.01
CA HIS A 367 -5.13 6.39 -35.53
C HIS A 367 -5.16 7.87 -35.11
N ASP A 368 -5.76 8.71 -35.94
CA ASP A 368 -6.08 10.09 -35.56
C ASP A 368 -7.42 10.12 -34.82
N PHE A 369 -7.43 10.79 -33.67
CA PHE A 369 -8.63 10.93 -32.84
C PHE A 369 -9.13 12.38 -32.88
N PRO A 370 -10.45 12.59 -33.07
CA PRO A 370 -11.08 13.88 -32.81
C PRO A 370 -10.86 14.33 -31.36
N ASN A 371 -10.96 15.65 -31.12
CA ASN A 371 -10.71 16.21 -29.80
C ASN A 371 -11.63 15.65 -28.71
N ASP A 372 -12.89 15.37 -29.05
CA ASP A 372 -13.92 14.88 -28.14
C ASP A 372 -14.03 13.34 -28.11
N SER A 373 -13.10 12.63 -28.73
CA SER A 373 -13.16 11.17 -28.77
C SER A 373 -12.93 10.58 -27.37
N PRO A 374 -13.81 9.69 -26.87
CA PRO A 374 -13.61 9.01 -25.59
C PRO A 374 -12.44 8.01 -25.62
N LEU A 375 -11.87 7.76 -26.81
CA LEU A 375 -10.72 6.88 -27.03
C LEU A 375 -9.41 7.65 -27.21
N ARG A 376 -9.45 8.99 -27.17
CA ARG A 376 -8.25 9.80 -27.35
C ARG A 376 -7.22 9.46 -26.26
N PRO A 377 -5.97 9.10 -26.63
CA PRO A 377 -4.91 8.87 -25.67
C PRO A 377 -4.65 10.07 -24.76
N THR A 378 -4.46 9.78 -23.48
CA THR A 378 -4.06 10.72 -22.42
C THR A 378 -2.89 10.13 -21.62
N ALA A 379 -2.45 10.83 -20.58
CA ALA A 379 -1.42 10.32 -19.66
C ALA A 379 -1.85 9.00 -18.99
N ALA A 380 -3.15 8.75 -18.84
CA ALA A 380 -3.67 7.51 -18.27
C ALA A 380 -3.29 6.27 -19.10
N LEU A 381 -3.26 6.38 -20.44
CA LEU A 381 -2.78 5.31 -21.30
C LEU A 381 -1.29 5.03 -21.09
N LEU A 382 -0.46 6.07 -20.98
CA LEU A 382 0.98 5.91 -20.72
C LEU A 382 1.22 5.19 -19.38
N GLU A 383 0.46 5.55 -18.35
CA GLU A 383 0.50 4.88 -17.04
C GLU A 383 0.06 3.42 -17.13
N ALA A 384 -1.02 3.14 -17.86
CA ALA A 384 -1.50 1.78 -18.07
C ALA A 384 -0.49 0.91 -18.81
N ILE A 385 0.26 1.49 -19.76
CA ILE A 385 1.34 0.80 -20.49
C ILE A 385 2.50 0.49 -19.55
N ALA A 386 2.96 1.48 -18.79
CA ALA A 386 4.04 1.29 -17.82
C ALA A 386 3.68 0.22 -16.78
N GLU A 387 2.46 0.26 -16.23
CA GLU A 387 1.99 -0.73 -15.25
C GLU A 387 1.74 -2.11 -15.88
N GLY A 388 1.12 -2.18 -17.06
CA GLY A 388 0.79 -3.43 -17.74
C GLY A 388 2.02 -4.17 -18.27
N CYS A 389 2.82 -3.52 -19.12
CA CYS A 389 4.05 -4.10 -19.64
C CYS A 389 5.08 -4.32 -18.52
N GLY A 390 5.16 -3.38 -17.56
CA GLY A 390 5.99 -3.48 -16.37
C GLY A 390 5.68 -4.71 -15.54
N ALA A 391 4.40 -4.98 -15.22
CA ALA A 391 3.99 -6.16 -14.46
C ALA A 391 4.36 -7.50 -15.11
N MET A 392 4.51 -7.52 -16.44
CA MET A 392 4.96 -8.69 -17.20
C MET A 392 6.48 -8.77 -17.40
N SER A 393 7.22 -7.73 -16.97
CA SER A 393 8.66 -7.51 -17.14
C SER A 393 9.11 -7.09 -18.55
N HIS A 394 8.21 -6.61 -19.40
CA HIS A 394 8.53 -6.09 -20.75
C HIS A 394 8.92 -4.61 -20.71
N ILE A 395 9.99 -4.27 -19.98
CA ILE A 395 10.40 -2.88 -19.70
C ILE A 395 10.81 -2.13 -20.97
N ALA A 396 11.62 -2.75 -21.83
CA ALA A 396 12.08 -2.12 -23.07
C ALA A 396 10.92 -1.81 -24.03
N LEU A 397 9.96 -2.73 -24.16
CA LEU A 397 8.74 -2.50 -24.92
C LEU A 397 7.89 -1.38 -24.31
N ALA A 398 7.76 -1.33 -22.98
CA ALA A 398 7.03 -0.26 -22.30
C ALA A 398 7.65 1.12 -22.59
N MET A 399 8.98 1.23 -22.48
CA MET A 399 9.73 2.43 -22.83
C MET A 399 9.51 2.83 -24.30
N GLY A 400 9.58 1.89 -25.22
CA GLY A 400 9.32 2.13 -26.64
C GLY A 400 7.90 2.64 -26.90
N LEU A 401 6.89 1.99 -26.32
CA LEU A 401 5.48 2.36 -26.47
C LEU A 401 5.17 3.72 -25.85
N VAL A 402 5.66 3.98 -24.63
CA VAL A 402 5.46 5.26 -23.95
C VAL A 402 6.05 6.40 -24.77
N ASN A 403 7.29 6.23 -25.26
CA ASN A 403 7.91 7.23 -26.13
C ASN A 403 7.13 7.40 -27.43
N PHE A 404 6.78 6.31 -28.13
CA PHE A 404 6.04 6.39 -29.39
C PHE A 404 4.71 7.12 -29.24
N ILE A 405 3.89 6.75 -28.24
CA ILE A 405 2.57 7.35 -28.01
C ILE A 405 2.70 8.81 -27.55
N SER A 406 3.66 9.10 -26.67
CA SER A 406 3.96 10.47 -26.24
C SER A 406 4.26 11.38 -27.45
N HIS A 407 5.07 10.92 -28.41
CA HIS A 407 5.38 11.69 -29.62
C HIS A 407 4.19 11.74 -30.59
N ARG A 408 3.51 10.61 -30.85
CA ARG A 408 2.41 10.52 -31.82
C ARG A 408 1.21 11.39 -31.46
N TYR A 409 0.92 11.52 -30.16
CA TYR A 409 -0.25 12.26 -29.65
C TYR A 409 0.13 13.52 -28.87
N SER A 410 1.42 13.88 -28.82
CA SER A 410 1.93 15.06 -28.10
C SER A 410 1.54 15.09 -26.61
N ILE A 411 1.70 13.95 -25.93
CA ILE A 411 1.35 13.80 -24.51
C ILE A 411 2.65 13.85 -23.67
N PRO A 412 2.78 14.77 -22.70
CA PRO A 412 3.94 14.77 -21.83
C PRO A 412 3.98 13.50 -20.97
N ILE A 413 5.15 12.90 -20.82
CA ILE A 413 5.31 11.70 -19.99
C ILE A 413 5.38 12.15 -18.51
N PRO A 414 4.38 11.84 -17.67
CA PRO A 414 4.37 12.27 -16.28
C PRO A 414 5.42 11.53 -15.44
N HIS A 415 5.80 12.11 -14.30
CA HIS A 415 6.71 11.46 -13.32
C HIS A 415 6.20 10.08 -12.88
N SER A 416 4.88 9.92 -12.69
CA SER A 416 4.24 8.65 -12.32
C SER A 416 4.60 7.49 -13.27
N VAL A 417 4.71 7.75 -14.58
CA VAL A 417 5.09 6.77 -15.59
C VAL A 417 6.54 6.36 -15.45
N TRP A 418 7.45 7.33 -15.31
CA TRP A 418 8.87 7.08 -15.12
C TRP A 418 9.15 6.33 -13.81
N SER A 419 8.56 6.78 -12.71
CA SER A 419 8.67 6.12 -11.40
C SER A 419 8.15 4.68 -11.46
N SER A 420 7.04 4.45 -12.19
CA SER A 420 6.49 3.10 -12.39
C SER A 420 7.44 2.21 -13.18
N LEU A 421 8.02 2.70 -14.27
CA LEU A 421 9.01 1.95 -15.08
C LEU A 421 10.24 1.61 -14.23
N LEU A 422 10.76 2.58 -13.47
CA LEU A 422 11.90 2.39 -12.57
C LEU A 422 11.61 1.34 -11.50
N ASN A 423 10.45 1.42 -10.85
CA ASN A 423 9.97 0.45 -9.86
C ASN A 423 9.86 -0.97 -10.41
N TRP A 424 9.23 -1.12 -11.59
CA TRP A 424 9.08 -2.43 -12.23
C TRP A 424 10.43 -3.01 -12.65
N THR A 425 11.33 -2.19 -13.18
CA THR A 425 12.69 -2.60 -13.57
C THR A 425 13.47 -3.09 -12.35
N TYR A 426 13.44 -2.32 -11.26
CA TYR A 426 14.08 -2.71 -10.00
C TYR A 426 13.51 -4.00 -9.43
N LEU A 427 12.19 -4.15 -9.42
CA LEU A 427 11.53 -5.35 -8.91
C LEU A 427 12.01 -6.61 -9.66
N PHE A 428 12.05 -6.57 -11.00
CA PHE A 428 12.44 -7.70 -11.82
C PHE A 428 13.96 -7.92 -11.91
N ALA A 429 14.78 -6.90 -11.64
CA ALA A 429 16.22 -7.06 -11.50
C ALA A 429 16.63 -7.64 -10.14
N SER A 430 15.79 -7.44 -9.11
CA SER A 430 16.05 -7.83 -7.73
C SER A 430 15.64 -9.27 -7.41
N LYS A 431 16.24 -9.84 -6.37
CA LYS A 431 15.79 -11.12 -5.81
C LYS A 431 14.44 -10.92 -5.10
N PRO A 432 13.51 -11.89 -5.17
CA PRO A 432 13.64 -13.19 -5.84
C PRO A 432 13.26 -13.21 -7.32
N PHE A 433 12.67 -12.13 -7.85
CA PHE A 433 12.07 -12.10 -9.18
C PHE A 433 13.10 -12.29 -10.31
N GLY A 434 14.24 -11.60 -10.25
CA GLY A 434 15.31 -11.74 -11.23
C GLY A 434 15.90 -13.15 -11.26
N ASP A 435 16.15 -13.74 -10.09
CA ASP A 435 16.63 -15.12 -9.97
C ASP A 435 15.61 -16.11 -10.57
N ALA A 436 14.31 -15.87 -10.35
CA ALA A 436 13.25 -16.72 -10.90
C ALA A 436 13.11 -16.57 -12.42
N ARG A 437 13.28 -15.36 -12.97
CA ARG A 437 13.25 -15.10 -14.41
C ARG A 437 14.42 -15.77 -15.13
N ARG A 438 15.64 -15.67 -14.59
CA ARG A 438 16.83 -16.34 -15.16
C ARG A 438 16.69 -17.86 -15.21
N LYS A 439 15.96 -18.46 -14.28
CA LYS A 439 15.68 -19.91 -14.30
C LYS A 439 14.77 -20.36 -15.46
N LEU A 440 14.03 -19.45 -16.09
CA LEU A 440 13.21 -19.77 -17.27
C LEU A 440 14.02 -19.88 -18.56
N GLY A 441 15.31 -19.53 -18.55
CA GLY A 441 16.17 -19.48 -19.72
C GLY A 441 16.29 -18.08 -20.32
N ASP A 442 16.78 -18.01 -21.55
CA ASP A 442 17.13 -16.77 -22.24
C ASP A 442 15.89 -16.05 -22.80
N TRP A 443 15.15 -15.41 -21.90
CA TRP A 443 14.08 -14.48 -22.25
C TRP A 443 14.60 -13.06 -22.11
N ALA A 444 15.41 -12.63 -23.08
CA ALA A 444 16.09 -11.34 -23.05
C ALA A 444 15.11 -10.17 -22.86
N SER A 445 13.94 -10.21 -23.50
CA SER A 445 12.89 -9.20 -23.36
C SER A 445 12.24 -9.10 -21.98
N ALA A 446 12.41 -10.10 -21.11
CA ALA A 446 11.76 -10.19 -19.80
C ALA A 446 12.73 -10.42 -18.62
N THR A 447 14.04 -10.34 -18.86
CA THR A 447 15.07 -10.49 -17.83
C THR A 447 15.74 -9.15 -17.59
N GLN A 448 15.57 -8.60 -16.39
CA GLN A 448 16.12 -7.29 -16.03
C GLN A 448 17.41 -7.46 -15.21
N ARG A 449 18.34 -6.53 -15.40
CA ARG A 449 19.64 -6.44 -14.73
C ARG A 449 19.77 -5.07 -14.06
N PRO A 450 20.67 -4.92 -13.07
CA PRO A 450 20.92 -3.62 -12.44
C PRO A 450 21.30 -2.49 -13.41
N VAL A 451 21.92 -2.82 -14.55
CA VAL A 451 22.24 -1.83 -15.59
C VAL A 451 21.00 -1.26 -16.26
N ASP A 452 19.94 -2.06 -16.41
CA ASP A 452 18.70 -1.61 -17.04
C ASP A 452 17.98 -0.58 -16.17
N ILE A 453 18.11 -0.69 -14.84
CA ILE A 453 17.62 0.32 -13.88
C ILE A 453 18.33 1.66 -14.11
N MET A 454 19.65 1.63 -14.30
CA MET A 454 20.44 2.85 -14.54
C MET A 454 20.05 3.51 -15.86
N HIS A 455 19.79 2.74 -16.91
CA HIS A 455 19.29 3.29 -18.18
C HIS A 455 17.92 3.97 -18.04
N VAL A 456 17.01 3.39 -17.24
CA VAL A 456 15.70 4.02 -16.97
C VAL A 456 15.87 5.28 -16.13
N TRP A 457 16.73 5.25 -15.11
CA TRP A 457 17.08 6.41 -14.30
C TRP A 457 17.63 7.55 -15.17
N GLU A 458 18.63 7.26 -16.01
CA GLU A 458 19.22 8.23 -16.93
C GLU A 458 18.18 8.79 -17.92
N ALA A 459 17.28 7.95 -18.44
CA ALA A 459 16.21 8.42 -19.31
C ALA A 459 15.21 9.35 -18.60
N MET A 460 14.89 9.06 -17.33
CA MET A 460 14.01 9.90 -16.50
C MET A 460 14.65 11.26 -16.17
N THR A 461 15.93 11.28 -15.81
CA THR A 461 16.62 12.50 -15.36
C THR A 461 17.25 13.30 -16.49
N SER A 462 17.46 12.70 -17.67
CA SER A 462 18.09 13.40 -18.81
C SER A 462 17.21 14.58 -19.27
N PRO A 463 17.80 15.76 -19.52
CA PRO A 463 17.09 16.91 -20.08
C PRO A 463 16.42 16.62 -21.43
N SER A 464 16.95 15.65 -22.19
CA SER A 464 16.48 15.32 -23.53
C SER A 464 15.23 14.44 -23.59
N ARG A 465 14.78 13.88 -22.45
CA ARG A 465 13.66 12.93 -22.42
C ARG A 465 12.63 13.28 -21.36
N GLY A 466 12.99 13.06 -20.09
CA GLY A 466 12.07 13.27 -18.98
C GLY A 466 12.23 14.64 -18.33
N ASN A 467 13.46 15.09 -18.11
CA ASN A 467 13.78 16.23 -17.25
C ASN A 467 12.99 16.20 -15.92
N ILE A 468 12.78 15.00 -15.36
CA ILE A 468 11.96 14.80 -14.18
C ILE A 468 12.84 14.88 -12.92
N THR A 469 12.36 15.60 -11.91
CA THR A 469 12.98 15.61 -10.58
C THR A 469 12.56 14.34 -9.84
N PRO A 470 13.49 13.45 -9.43
CA PRO A 470 13.14 12.20 -8.77
C PRO A 470 12.58 12.43 -7.36
N GLU A 471 11.67 11.56 -6.93
CA GLU A 471 11.14 11.55 -5.57
C GLU A 471 11.93 10.58 -4.66
N PHE A 472 11.62 10.57 -3.36
CA PHE A 472 12.32 9.73 -2.38
C PHE A 472 12.26 8.24 -2.73
N ASP A 473 11.14 7.74 -3.24
CA ASP A 473 10.98 6.34 -3.65
C ASP A 473 11.83 5.99 -4.88
N ASP A 474 12.06 6.95 -5.78
CA ASP A 474 12.97 6.77 -6.92
C ASP A 474 14.43 6.71 -6.44
N TYR A 475 14.80 7.58 -5.49
CA TYR A 475 16.12 7.55 -4.85
C TYR A 475 16.35 6.25 -4.07
N ASP A 476 15.33 5.68 -3.44
CA ASP A 476 15.44 4.37 -2.77
C ASP A 476 15.90 3.28 -3.74
N ILE A 477 15.31 3.25 -4.94
CA ILE A 477 15.71 2.33 -6.00
C ILE A 477 17.13 2.62 -6.49
N TYR A 478 17.44 3.88 -6.74
CA TYR A 478 18.74 4.30 -7.24
C TYR A 478 19.88 3.95 -6.28
N ILE A 479 19.74 4.32 -5.00
CA ILE A 479 20.75 4.07 -3.96
C ILE A 479 20.94 2.56 -3.78
N LYS A 480 19.86 1.78 -3.69
CA LYS A 480 19.95 0.31 -3.59
C LYS A 480 20.67 -0.30 -4.79
N THR A 481 20.42 0.21 -5.99
CA THR A 481 21.06 -0.23 -7.22
C THR A 481 22.56 0.07 -7.22
N LEU A 482 22.95 1.29 -6.85
CA LEU A 482 24.36 1.68 -6.71
C LEU A 482 25.10 0.80 -5.69
N LEU A 483 24.46 0.49 -4.55
CA LEU A 483 25.05 -0.39 -3.54
C LEU A 483 25.24 -1.83 -4.06
N VAL A 484 24.29 -2.35 -4.86
CA VAL A 484 24.42 -3.65 -5.53
C VAL A 484 25.56 -3.64 -6.55
N GLN A 485 25.70 -2.56 -7.33
CA GLN A 485 26.79 -2.35 -8.29
C GLN A 485 28.14 -2.00 -7.63
N ARG A 486 28.19 -1.90 -6.29
CA ARG A 486 29.37 -1.54 -5.50
C ARG A 486 29.89 -0.12 -5.75
N CYS A 487 29.04 0.78 -6.26
CA CYS A 487 29.34 2.20 -6.43
C CYS A 487 29.12 2.97 -5.11
N VAL A 488 29.85 2.58 -4.05
CA VAL A 488 29.62 3.01 -2.67
C VAL A 488 29.72 4.53 -2.49
N VAL A 489 30.69 5.18 -3.13
CA VAL A 489 30.89 6.63 -3.00
C VAL A 489 29.71 7.40 -3.60
N LYS A 490 29.24 7.01 -4.79
CA LYS A 490 28.05 7.61 -5.42
C LYS A 490 26.80 7.40 -4.58
N ALA A 491 26.63 6.19 -4.02
CA ALA A 491 25.50 5.89 -3.15
C ALA A 491 25.51 6.76 -1.89
N PHE A 492 26.67 6.90 -1.25
CA PHE A 492 26.83 7.76 -0.08
C PHE A 492 26.61 9.24 -0.40
N GLY A 493 27.09 9.71 -1.56
CA GLY A 493 26.82 11.05 -2.08
C GLY A 493 25.32 11.31 -2.23
N ALA A 494 24.58 10.41 -2.89
CA ALA A 494 23.13 10.52 -3.05
C ALA A 494 22.37 10.53 -1.71
N ILE A 495 22.80 9.71 -0.74
CA ILE A 495 22.22 9.72 0.61
C ILE A 495 22.45 11.10 1.28
N ASN A 496 23.67 11.62 1.19
CA ASN A 496 24.06 12.85 1.87
C ASN A 496 23.45 14.11 1.24
N GLU A 497 23.35 14.14 -0.08
CA GLU A 497 22.86 15.30 -0.84
C GLU A 497 21.33 15.40 -0.86
N TYR A 498 20.62 14.27 -0.86
CA TYR A 498 19.16 14.25 -1.03
C TYR A 498 18.43 13.65 0.17
N ALA A 499 18.75 12.42 0.55
CA ALA A 499 17.95 11.68 1.52
C ALA A 499 18.02 12.27 2.94
N LEU A 500 19.20 12.73 3.38
CA LEU A 500 19.37 13.33 4.70
C LEU A 500 18.68 14.70 4.82
N PRO A 501 18.83 15.64 3.87
CA PRO A 501 18.04 16.88 3.87
C PRO A 501 16.53 16.61 3.85
N TYR A 502 16.07 15.67 3.01
CA TYR A 502 14.66 15.28 2.99
C TYR A 502 14.19 14.70 4.33
N TYR A 503 15.00 13.87 4.98
CA TYR A 503 14.66 13.37 6.31
C TYR A 503 14.55 14.50 7.35
N ALA A 504 15.42 15.52 7.28
CA ALA A 504 15.36 16.65 8.19
C ALA A 504 14.04 17.44 8.06
N THR A 505 13.52 17.64 6.84
CA THR A 505 12.22 18.30 6.64
C THR A 505 11.06 17.48 7.19
N LEU A 506 11.15 16.15 7.15
CA LEU A 506 10.15 15.26 7.76
C LEU A 506 10.18 15.30 9.29
N VAL A 507 11.36 15.44 9.88
CA VAL A 507 11.51 15.63 11.33
C VAL A 507 10.84 16.94 11.76
N GLU A 508 11.12 18.04 11.05
CA GLU A 508 10.51 19.35 11.32
C GLU A 508 8.97 19.30 11.16
N ALA A 509 8.48 18.64 10.11
CA ALA A 509 7.04 18.46 9.89
C ALA A 509 6.38 17.65 11.02
N TYR A 510 7.06 16.63 11.54
CA TYR A 510 6.61 15.84 12.68
C TYR A 510 6.59 16.67 13.97
N GLU A 511 7.66 17.42 14.26
CA GLU A 511 7.75 18.27 15.46
C GLU A 511 6.68 19.37 15.44
N THR A 512 6.43 19.96 14.28
CA THR A 512 5.35 20.93 14.07
C THR A 512 3.98 20.30 14.34
N ALA A 513 3.73 19.10 13.79
CA ALA A 513 2.46 18.40 13.98
C ALA A 513 2.25 17.93 15.43
N LEU A 514 3.33 17.54 16.13
CA LEU A 514 3.29 17.17 17.54
C LEU A 514 2.97 18.39 18.42
N THR A 515 3.62 19.52 18.16
CA THR A 515 3.37 20.76 18.88
C THR A 515 1.93 21.24 18.68
N ASP A 516 1.42 21.19 17.44
CA ASP A 516 0.01 21.51 17.13
C ASP A 516 -0.97 20.59 17.87
N GLU A 517 -0.69 19.29 17.95
CA GLU A 517 -1.53 18.35 18.71
C GLU A 517 -1.57 18.69 20.21
N ILE A 518 -0.41 18.99 20.81
CA ILE A 518 -0.31 19.36 22.24
C ILE A 518 -1.08 20.67 22.50
N LEU A 519 -0.85 21.70 21.69
CA LEU A 519 -1.54 22.99 21.83
C LEU A 519 -3.06 22.85 21.71
N GLN A 520 -3.54 22.01 20.79
CA GLN A 520 -4.98 21.76 20.65
C GLN A 520 -5.55 20.90 21.79
N ALA A 521 -4.77 19.97 22.35
CA ALA A 521 -5.16 19.23 23.56
C ALA A 521 -5.35 20.18 24.75
N ASP A 522 -4.37 21.06 24.95
CA ASP A 522 -4.37 22.05 26.03
C ASP A 522 -5.54 23.04 25.87
N ALA A 523 -5.80 23.52 24.65
CA ALA A 523 -6.90 24.44 24.37
C ALA A 523 -8.30 23.83 24.66
N VAL A 524 -8.45 22.52 24.50
CA VAL A 524 -9.70 21.78 24.75
C VAL A 524 -9.77 21.26 26.20
N GLY A 525 -8.70 21.38 26.99
CA GLY A 525 -8.62 20.85 28.34
C GLY A 525 -8.72 19.33 28.40
N GLY A 526 -8.26 18.63 27.35
CA GLY A 526 -8.50 17.19 27.19
C GLY A 526 -7.75 16.58 26.00
N ALA A 527 -8.31 15.52 25.41
CA ALA A 527 -7.69 14.87 24.26
C ALA A 527 -7.76 15.75 23.01
N ALA A 528 -6.66 15.82 22.25
CA ALA A 528 -6.59 16.57 21.01
C ALA A 528 -7.66 16.13 20.00
N PRO A 529 -8.13 17.03 19.11
CA PRO A 529 -9.00 16.67 18.02
C PRO A 529 -8.37 15.60 17.13
N ARG A 530 -9.16 14.59 16.72
CA ARG A 530 -8.70 13.47 15.86
C ARG A 530 -7.92 13.93 14.62
N ARG A 531 -8.26 15.09 14.05
CA ARG A 531 -7.55 15.65 12.88
C ARG A 531 -6.09 15.98 13.20
N ALA A 532 -5.82 16.58 14.36
CA ALA A 532 -4.46 16.87 14.81
C ALA A 532 -3.69 15.58 15.09
N THR A 533 -4.31 14.64 15.81
CA THR A 533 -3.72 13.32 16.05
C THR A 533 -3.39 12.58 14.75
N LEU A 534 -4.29 12.58 13.76
CA LEU A 534 -4.05 11.95 12.46
C LEU A 534 -2.91 12.64 11.71
N ARG A 535 -2.86 13.98 11.71
CA ARG A 535 -1.76 14.74 11.10
C ARG A 535 -0.42 14.36 11.70
N ARG A 536 -0.33 14.29 13.03
CA ARG A 536 0.89 13.83 13.72
C ARG A 536 1.21 12.38 13.35
N GLN A 537 0.23 11.48 13.35
CA GLN A 537 0.45 10.07 12.98
C GLN A 537 0.95 9.91 11.54
N LYS A 538 0.46 10.71 10.58
CA LYS A 538 0.96 10.72 9.20
C LYS A 538 2.42 11.17 9.14
N ALA A 539 2.75 12.29 9.80
CA ALA A 539 4.10 12.80 9.84
C ALA A 539 5.07 11.82 10.53
N GLU A 540 4.63 11.19 11.63
CA GLU A 540 5.38 10.14 12.33
C GLU A 540 5.64 8.94 11.43
N THR A 541 4.60 8.45 10.75
CA THR A 541 4.68 7.28 9.88
C THR A 541 5.64 7.52 8.72
N LEU A 542 5.55 8.68 8.07
CA LEU A 542 6.44 9.03 6.96
C LEU A 542 7.89 9.21 7.43
N LYS A 543 8.10 9.89 8.56
CA LYS A 543 9.42 10.03 9.20
C LYS A 543 10.03 8.66 9.50
N ASP A 544 9.29 7.75 10.12
CA ASP A 544 9.80 6.42 10.46
C ASP A 544 10.01 5.53 9.23
N HIS A 545 9.17 5.66 8.20
CA HIS A 545 9.37 5.00 6.90
C HIS A 545 10.72 5.39 6.29
N THR A 546 10.97 6.69 6.17
CA THR A 546 12.22 7.24 5.62
C THR A 546 13.43 6.87 6.47
N HIS A 547 13.31 6.95 7.80
CA HIS A 547 14.36 6.51 8.74
C HIS A 547 14.74 5.04 8.52
N HIS A 548 13.74 4.17 8.39
CA HIS A 548 13.96 2.75 8.16
C HIS A 548 14.69 2.50 6.83
N ARG A 549 14.34 3.21 5.76
CA ARG A 549 15.03 3.10 4.46
C ARG A 549 16.50 3.52 4.55
N ILE A 550 16.79 4.67 5.15
CA ILE A 550 18.17 5.16 5.35
C ILE A 550 18.99 4.18 6.18
N SER A 551 18.42 3.69 7.28
CA SER A 551 19.05 2.68 8.15
C SER A 551 19.40 1.41 7.38
N MET A 552 18.50 0.96 6.49
CA MET A 552 18.73 -0.21 5.64
C MET A 552 19.83 0.03 4.60
N TRP A 553 19.91 1.23 4.01
CA TRP A 553 21.01 1.58 3.09
C TRP A 553 22.36 1.60 3.82
N PHE A 554 22.46 2.18 5.02
CA PHE A 554 23.70 2.15 5.79
C PHE A 554 24.10 0.74 6.20
N LYS A 555 23.15 -0.10 6.62
CA LYS A 555 23.42 -1.51 6.89
C LYS A 555 23.95 -2.24 5.65
N GLN A 556 23.37 -1.99 4.48
CA GLN A 556 23.81 -2.57 3.22
C GLN A 556 25.19 -2.04 2.81
N LEU A 557 25.44 -0.74 2.98
CA LEU A 557 26.73 -0.10 2.72
C LEU A 557 27.83 -0.74 3.58
N LEU A 558 27.63 -0.84 4.89
CA LEU A 558 28.58 -1.48 5.81
C LEU A 558 28.84 -2.94 5.42
N LYS A 559 27.80 -3.68 4.99
CA LYS A 559 27.93 -5.05 4.49
C LYS A 559 28.78 -5.12 3.22
N VAL A 560 28.54 -4.23 2.25
CA VAL A 560 29.27 -4.19 0.97
C VAL A 560 30.74 -3.84 1.19
N VAL A 561 31.03 -2.84 2.02
CA VAL A 561 32.40 -2.45 2.37
C VAL A 561 33.13 -3.58 3.11
N SER A 562 32.47 -4.18 4.11
CA SER A 562 33.07 -5.27 4.91
C SER A 562 33.37 -6.54 4.08
N ALA A 563 32.57 -6.79 3.04
CA ALA A 563 32.74 -7.95 2.17
C ALA A 563 33.87 -7.78 1.15
N ASN A 564 34.24 -6.55 0.77
CA ASN A 564 35.22 -6.29 -0.29
C ASN A 564 36.56 -5.81 0.27
N ARG A 565 37.62 -6.61 0.08
CA ARG A 565 38.98 -6.30 0.54
C ARG A 565 39.47 -4.92 0.07
N HIS A 566 39.26 -4.55 -1.20
CA HIS A 566 39.73 -3.28 -1.74
C HIS A 566 39.11 -2.08 -1.01
N PHE A 567 37.84 -2.18 -0.62
CA PHE A 567 37.18 -1.11 0.14
C PHE A 567 37.67 -1.05 1.58
N ARG A 568 37.92 -2.20 2.21
CA ARG A 568 38.45 -2.26 3.58
C ARG A 568 39.84 -1.65 3.70
N ASP A 569 40.69 -1.93 2.72
CA ASP A 569 42.09 -1.53 2.73
C ASP A 569 42.26 -0.09 2.23
N GLY A 570 41.28 0.44 1.49
CA GLY A 570 41.28 1.79 0.92
C GLY A 570 40.62 2.88 1.80
N PRO A 571 40.49 4.12 1.27
CA PRO A 571 39.97 5.27 2.03
C PRO A 571 38.51 5.09 2.46
N ILE A 572 37.73 4.31 1.71
CA ILE A 572 36.33 4.00 2.04
C ILE A 572 36.24 3.29 3.41
N GLY A 573 37.06 2.27 3.64
CA GLY A 573 37.07 1.53 4.89
C GLY A 573 37.78 2.26 6.03
N ARG A 574 38.84 3.02 5.72
CA ARG A 574 39.67 3.73 6.72
C ARG A 574 39.06 5.04 7.21
N GLU A 575 38.38 5.78 6.35
CA GLU A 575 37.90 7.14 6.67
C GLU A 575 36.37 7.23 6.59
N MET A 576 35.78 6.80 5.47
CA MET A 576 34.35 6.98 5.23
C MET A 576 33.49 6.16 6.22
N VAL A 577 33.84 4.91 6.49
CA VAL A 577 33.08 4.06 7.44
C VAL A 577 33.16 4.60 8.88
N PRO A 578 34.34 4.90 9.47
CA PRO A 578 34.39 5.52 10.79
C PRO A 578 33.65 6.86 10.88
N ASN A 579 33.77 7.73 9.86
CA ASN A 579 33.02 8.98 9.81
C ASN A 579 31.51 8.74 9.73
N LEU A 580 31.06 7.77 8.93
CA LEU A 580 29.64 7.40 8.86
C LEU A 580 29.11 6.92 10.22
N VAL A 581 29.87 6.09 10.92
CA VAL A 581 29.48 5.58 12.25
C VAL A 581 29.39 6.71 13.27
N ARG A 582 30.34 7.66 13.24
CA ARG A 582 30.35 8.82 14.11
C ARG A 582 29.20 9.79 13.81
N ASP A 583 29.05 10.17 12.54
CA ASP A 583 28.21 11.29 12.12
C ASP A 583 26.73 10.89 11.93
N TYR A 584 26.46 9.62 11.59
CA TYR A 584 25.11 9.10 11.31
C TYR A 584 24.69 8.00 12.27
N SER A 585 25.19 8.11 13.49
CA SER A 585 24.99 7.15 14.56
C SER A 585 23.49 6.88 14.84
N TYR A 586 22.63 7.88 14.68
CA TYR A 586 21.18 7.77 14.85
C TYR A 586 20.46 6.77 13.91
N PHE A 587 21.04 6.47 12.74
CA PHE A 587 20.47 5.51 11.78
C PHE A 587 21.06 4.10 11.91
N LEU A 588 21.96 3.89 12.87
CA LEU A 588 22.66 2.62 13.06
C LEU A 588 22.09 1.87 14.26
N PRO A 589 22.11 0.52 14.23
CA PRO A 589 21.70 -0.29 15.37
C PRO A 589 22.61 -0.05 16.59
N PRO A 590 22.15 -0.42 17.81
CA PRO A 590 22.93 -0.26 19.04
C PRO A 590 24.30 -0.97 18.99
N THR A 591 24.37 -2.11 18.30
CA THR A 591 25.64 -2.80 18.04
C THR A 591 25.96 -2.71 16.56
N VAL A 592 27.02 -1.99 16.22
CA VAL A 592 27.50 -1.84 14.84
C VAL A 592 28.68 -2.78 14.63
N ARG A 593 28.58 -3.67 13.64
CA ARG A 593 29.67 -4.59 13.27
C ARG A 593 30.09 -4.39 11.83
N TYR A 594 31.38 -4.16 11.61
CA TYR A 594 31.97 -4.07 10.27
C TYR A 594 33.40 -4.61 10.27
N ARG A 595 33.93 -4.92 9.08
CA ARG A 595 35.26 -5.51 8.91
C ARG A 595 36.23 -4.51 8.29
N THR A 596 37.40 -4.35 8.88
CA THR A 596 38.53 -3.56 8.37
C THR A 596 39.59 -4.48 7.76
N ALA A 597 40.68 -3.88 7.26
CA ALA A 597 41.86 -4.62 6.81
C ALA A 597 42.45 -5.54 7.92
N GLN A 598 42.43 -5.04 9.17
CA GLN A 598 43.11 -5.66 10.31
C GLN A 598 42.22 -6.61 11.11
N GLY A 599 40.90 -6.51 11.02
CA GLY A 599 40.01 -7.34 11.83
C GLY A 599 38.54 -6.98 11.72
N THR A 600 37.75 -7.54 12.63
CA THR A 600 36.33 -7.16 12.79
C THR A 600 36.22 -6.16 13.92
N VAL A 601 35.58 -5.02 13.65
CA VAL A 601 35.27 -4.00 14.65
C VAL A 601 33.81 -4.18 15.06
N THR A 602 33.59 -4.30 16.37
CA THR A 602 32.26 -4.32 16.98
C THR A 602 32.20 -3.14 17.93
N LEU A 603 31.25 -2.24 17.70
CA LEU A 603 31.01 -1.08 18.54
C LEU A 603 29.67 -1.28 19.24
N GLU A 604 29.72 -1.40 20.56
CA GLU A 604 28.54 -1.41 21.42
C GLU A 604 28.24 0.01 21.86
N ARG A 605 27.00 0.45 21.66
CA ARG A 605 26.57 1.83 21.93
C ARG A 605 25.52 1.93 23.03
N GLY A 606 25.31 0.84 23.77
CA GLY A 606 24.22 0.69 24.75
C GLY A 606 24.34 1.53 26.04
N GLY A 607 25.28 2.47 26.13
CA GLY A 607 25.47 3.35 27.29
C GLY A 607 25.40 4.84 26.99
N ASP A 608 25.12 5.23 25.75
CA ASP A 608 25.03 6.63 25.32
C ASP A 608 23.56 7.06 25.37
N GLU A 609 23.20 8.01 26.24
CA GLU A 609 21.82 8.52 26.41
C GLU A 609 21.20 9.03 25.10
N SER A 610 22.04 9.35 24.11
CA SER A 610 21.64 9.74 22.76
C SER A 610 21.10 8.60 21.89
N VAL A 611 21.29 7.33 22.30
CA VAL A 611 20.84 6.14 21.57
C VAL A 611 19.55 5.62 22.20
N THR A 612 18.41 6.17 21.77
CA THR A 612 17.10 5.64 22.16
C THR A 612 16.95 4.23 21.58
N GLU A 613 16.81 3.21 22.43
CA GLU A 613 16.55 1.84 21.98
C GLU A 613 15.18 1.77 21.29
N ARG A 614 15.16 1.92 19.96
CA ARG A 614 13.93 1.90 19.15
C ARG A 614 13.31 0.50 19.05
N VAL A 615 14.11 -0.55 19.22
CA VAL A 615 13.70 -1.94 18.94
C VAL A 615 14.26 -2.87 20.01
N THR A 616 13.36 -3.55 20.71
CA THR A 616 13.70 -4.59 21.67
C THR A 616 13.63 -5.96 21.02
N TRP A 617 14.68 -6.77 21.11
CA TRP A 617 14.70 -8.12 20.56
C TRP A 617 14.07 -9.12 21.52
N VAL A 618 13.06 -9.86 21.06
CA VAL A 618 12.42 -10.94 21.82
C VAL A 618 12.60 -12.26 21.09
N LYS A 619 13.24 -13.25 21.74
CA LYS A 619 13.32 -14.62 21.21
C LYS A 619 11.94 -15.26 21.29
N ARG A 620 11.43 -15.79 20.17
CA ARG A 620 10.14 -16.49 20.10
C ARG A 620 10.25 -17.70 19.16
N PHE A 621 9.49 -18.75 19.46
CA PHE A 621 9.27 -19.83 18.49
C PHE A 621 8.55 -19.27 17.27
N ARG A 622 9.03 -19.66 16.09
CA ARG A 622 8.51 -19.15 14.84
C ARG A 622 7.46 -20.10 14.29
N THR A 623 6.21 -19.63 14.28
CA THR A 623 5.09 -20.31 13.63
C THR A 623 4.97 -19.81 12.19
N THR A 624 5.05 -20.71 11.21
CA THR A 624 4.82 -20.39 9.79
C THR A 624 3.44 -20.86 9.36
N LEU A 625 2.76 -20.06 8.53
CA LEU A 625 1.48 -20.47 7.98
C LEU A 625 1.66 -21.65 7.00
N PRO A 626 0.75 -22.65 7.01
CA PRO A 626 0.83 -23.82 6.13
C PRO A 626 1.04 -23.44 4.67
N ALA A 627 1.98 -24.09 3.99
CA ALA A 627 2.24 -23.85 2.58
C ALA A 627 2.19 -25.17 1.81
N LYS A 628 1.32 -25.25 0.80
CA LYS A 628 1.17 -26.48 0.02
C LYS A 628 2.26 -26.60 -1.02
N CYS A 629 3.23 -27.50 -0.80
CA CYS A 629 4.07 -28.07 -1.86
C CYS A 629 3.14 -28.45 -3.00
N SER A 630 3.18 -27.67 -4.07
CA SER A 630 2.38 -27.98 -5.23
C SER A 630 2.94 -29.28 -5.76
N GLY A 631 2.20 -30.37 -5.54
CA GLY A 631 2.38 -31.58 -6.32
C GLY A 631 2.46 -31.16 -7.78
N VAL A 632 3.42 -31.74 -8.47
CA VAL A 632 3.65 -31.55 -9.90
C VAL A 632 2.37 -32.00 -10.60
N HIS A 633 1.40 -31.09 -10.78
CA HIS A 633 0.25 -31.32 -11.65
C HIS A 633 0.74 -31.17 -13.10
N TRP A 634 1.58 -32.12 -13.47
CA TRP A 634 1.83 -32.48 -14.86
C TRP A 634 0.53 -33.06 -15.39
N ARG A 635 -0.05 -32.42 -16.40
CA ARG A 635 -0.92 -33.15 -17.31
C ARG A 635 0.02 -33.78 -18.32
N GLY A 636 0.16 -35.11 -18.25
CA GLY A 636 0.80 -35.89 -19.29
C GLY A 636 0.05 -35.77 -20.60
#